data_AF-A0A957Y6C8-F1
#
_entry.id   AF-A0A957Y6C8-F1
#
_cell.length_a   1.000
_cell.length_b   1.000
_cell.length_c   1.000
_cell.angle_alpha   90.00
_cell.angle_beta   90.00
_cell.angle_gamma   90.00
#
_symmetry.space_group_name_H-M   'P 1'
#
loop_
_entity.id
_entity.type
_entity.pdbx_description
1 polymer ?
#
loop_
_entity_poly.entity_id
_entity_poly.type
_entity_poly.pdbx_seq_one_letter_code
_entity_poly.pdbx_strand_id
1 'polypeptide(L)'
;MTLNLELLGFNSKVDGYDKERHTLEINIQASPYLRDTVRSQANLQKVESHTPEPSLDQFTNVNTDDIDAIITPGGMGQVRGHRLKFDAADPKQGIFFINGTETRVEIVGRNTGTDLMFLIPSLEVGQYALEVRSAFGQEIRSGRLEAILTV
;
A
#
# COMPACT_ATOMS: atom_id res chain seq x y z
N MET A 1 21.18 -24.22 -25.22
CA MET A 1 19.79 -23.81 -24.96
C MET A 1 18.95 -24.96 -25.45
N THR A 2 18.22 -25.63 -24.56
CA THR A 2 17.35 -26.74 -24.95
C THR A 2 15.94 -26.18 -24.99
N LEU A 3 15.34 -26.19 -26.18
CA LEU A 3 13.95 -25.80 -26.41
C LEU A 3 13.18 -27.10 -26.58
N ASN A 4 12.29 -27.40 -25.64
CA ASN A 4 11.37 -28.53 -25.78
C ASN A 4 10.01 -27.99 -26.22
N LEU A 5 9.53 -28.52 -27.34
CA LEU A 5 8.21 -28.22 -27.90
C LEU A 5 7.35 -29.45 -27.69
N GLU A 6 6.28 -29.29 -26.92
CA GLU A 6 5.34 -30.37 -26.65
C GLU A 6 3.96 -29.95 -27.17
N LEU A 7 3.35 -30.84 -27.95
CA LEU A 7 2.00 -30.65 -28.44
C LEU A 7 1.08 -31.58 -27.66
N LEU A 8 0.20 -30.98 -26.85
CA LEU A 8 -0.64 -31.70 -25.90
C LEU A 8 -2.07 -31.89 -26.42
N GLY A 9 -2.79 -32.85 -25.85
CA GLY A 9 -4.24 -33.05 -26.08
C GLY A 9 -4.62 -34.17 -27.05
N PHE A 10 -3.69 -35.08 -27.39
CA PHE A 10 -3.97 -36.28 -28.18
C PHE A 10 -4.56 -37.40 -27.32
N ASN A 11 -5.67 -37.98 -27.78
CA ASN A 11 -6.38 -39.03 -27.06
C ASN A 11 -6.12 -40.45 -27.60
N SER A 12 -5.45 -40.58 -28.74
CA SER A 12 -5.05 -41.88 -29.31
C SER A 12 -3.89 -41.76 -30.31
N LYS A 13 -3.30 -42.90 -30.70
CA LYS A 13 -2.17 -42.96 -31.66
C LYS A 13 -2.54 -42.59 -33.10
N VAL A 14 -3.83 -42.51 -33.42
CA VAL A 14 -4.35 -42.13 -34.76
C VAL A 14 -5.06 -40.78 -34.74
N ASP A 15 -5.03 -40.08 -33.61
CA ASP A 15 -5.70 -38.79 -33.43
C ASP A 15 -4.98 -37.69 -34.22
N GLY A 16 -5.71 -37.05 -35.13
CA GLY A 16 -5.17 -36.02 -36.02
C GLY A 16 -5.07 -34.66 -35.33
N TYR A 17 -4.21 -33.77 -35.84
CA TYR A 17 -4.06 -32.43 -35.28
C TYR A 17 -5.33 -31.58 -35.47
N ASP A 18 -5.82 -31.02 -34.37
CA ASP A 18 -6.90 -30.04 -34.33
C ASP A 18 -6.41 -28.76 -33.63
N LYS A 19 -6.44 -27.62 -34.33
CA LYS A 19 -5.96 -26.32 -33.84
C LYS A 19 -6.78 -25.76 -32.67
N GLU A 20 -8.05 -26.16 -32.54
CA GLU A 20 -8.95 -25.62 -31.51
C GLU A 20 -8.83 -26.41 -30.21
N ARG A 21 -8.30 -27.63 -30.28
CA ARG A 21 -8.15 -28.55 -29.14
C ARG A 21 -6.71 -28.72 -28.67
N HIS A 22 -5.73 -28.66 -29.56
CA HIS A 22 -4.34 -28.90 -29.21
C HIS A 22 -3.61 -27.61 -28.84
N THR A 23 -2.85 -27.68 -27.75
CA THR A 23 -2.04 -26.56 -27.26
C THR A 23 -0.57 -26.87 -27.45
N LEU A 24 0.17 -25.90 -27.99
CA LEU A 24 1.63 -25.95 -28.07
C LEU A 24 2.20 -25.33 -26.81
N GLU A 25 2.88 -26.13 -25.99
CA GLU A 25 3.60 -25.64 -24.83
C GLU A 25 5.09 -25.48 -25.14
N ILE A 26 5.64 -24.36 -24.70
CA ILE A 26 7.04 -24.02 -24.89
C ILE A 26 7.71 -24.02 -23.51
N ASN A 27 8.58 -25.00 -23.29
CA ASN A 27 9.37 -25.10 -22.06
C ASN A 27 10.80 -24.66 -22.33
N ILE A 28 11.22 -23.53 -21.76
CA ILE A 28 12.54 -22.94 -21.95
C ILE A 28 13.33 -23.02 -20.65
N GLN A 29 14.51 -23.64 -20.71
CA GLN A 29 15.51 -23.55 -19.65
C GLN A 29 16.54 -22.47 -19.99
N ALA A 30 16.83 -21.60 -19.02
CA ALA A 30 17.87 -20.57 -19.16
C ALA A 30 19.18 -21.21 -19.62
N SER A 31 19.82 -20.65 -20.65
CA SER A 31 21.06 -21.22 -21.19
C SER A 31 22.21 -21.14 -20.18
N PRO A 32 23.23 -22.02 -20.26
CA PRO A 32 24.43 -21.90 -19.44
C PRO A 32 25.02 -20.49 -19.51
N TYR A 33 25.15 -19.95 -20.72
CA TYR A 33 25.61 -18.57 -20.95
C TYR A 33 24.77 -17.53 -20.20
N LEU A 34 23.44 -17.56 -20.31
CA LEU A 34 22.57 -16.61 -19.59
C LEU A 34 22.73 -16.72 -18.07
N ARG A 35 22.83 -17.96 -17.54
CA ARG A 35 23.05 -18.18 -16.10
C ARG A 35 24.41 -17.65 -15.65
N ASP A 36 25.45 -17.85 -16.45
CA ASP A 36 26.81 -17.38 -16.14
C ASP A 36 26.91 -15.86 -16.25
N THR A 37 26.27 -15.25 -17.25
CA THR A 37 26.14 -13.79 -17.39
C THR A 37 25.42 -13.18 -16.19
N VAL A 38 24.27 -13.72 -15.78
CA VAL A 38 23.56 -13.23 -14.59
C VAL A 38 24.43 -13.38 -13.34
N ARG A 39 25.12 -14.50 -13.16
CA ARG A 39 26.00 -14.69 -11.99
C ARG A 39 27.20 -13.76 -11.96
N SER A 40 27.77 -13.43 -13.11
CA SER A 40 29.00 -12.63 -13.21
C SER A 40 28.76 -11.13 -13.36
N GLN A 41 27.59 -10.72 -13.87
CA GLN A 41 27.29 -9.34 -14.22
C GLN A 41 26.06 -8.77 -13.50
N ALA A 42 25.27 -9.58 -12.78
CA ALA A 42 24.16 -9.02 -12.01
C ALA A 42 24.69 -8.15 -10.86
N ASN A 43 24.18 -6.93 -10.79
CA ASN A 43 24.37 -6.07 -9.65
C ASN A 43 23.26 -6.37 -8.64
N LEU A 44 23.61 -7.09 -7.57
CA LEU A 44 22.70 -7.34 -6.47
C LEU A 44 22.75 -6.15 -5.51
N GLN A 45 21.64 -5.43 -5.41
CA GLN A 45 21.47 -4.41 -4.39
C GLN A 45 20.65 -4.98 -3.24
N LYS A 46 21.16 -4.84 -2.01
CA LYS A 46 20.34 -5.05 -0.82
C LYS A 46 19.32 -3.91 -0.78
N VAL A 47 18.10 -4.21 -1.19
CA VAL A 47 16.96 -3.33 -0.92
C VAL A 47 16.63 -3.53 0.56
N GLU A 48 16.73 -2.47 1.37
CA GLU A 48 16.19 -2.49 2.73
C GLU A 48 14.71 -2.90 2.62
N SER A 49 14.34 -4.00 3.28
CA SER A 49 12.94 -4.37 3.42
C SER A 49 12.24 -3.14 4.01
N HIS A 50 11.26 -2.56 3.29
CA HIS A 50 10.53 -1.40 3.80
C HIS A 50 10.11 -1.71 5.23
N THR A 51 10.70 -0.99 6.19
CA THR A 51 10.33 -1.13 7.58
C THR A 51 8.84 -0.90 7.66
N PRO A 52 8.04 -1.85 8.19
CA PRO A 52 6.61 -1.71 8.16
C PRO A 52 6.23 -0.43 8.90
N GLU A 53 5.57 0.46 8.19
CA GLU A 53 5.08 1.74 8.68
C GLU A 53 3.60 1.89 8.32
N PRO A 54 2.86 2.79 8.98
CA PRO A 54 1.50 3.11 8.58
C PRO A 54 1.51 3.69 7.16
N SER A 55 0.62 3.22 6.29
CA SER A 55 0.41 3.83 4.97
C SER A 55 -1.01 4.37 4.90
N LEU A 56 -1.15 5.62 4.45
CA LEU A 56 -2.43 6.26 4.22
C LEU A 56 -2.66 6.27 2.72
N ASP A 57 -3.71 5.59 2.28
CA ASP A 57 -4.03 5.50 0.86
C ASP A 57 -5.05 6.57 0.46
N GLN A 58 -5.94 6.95 1.39
CA GLN A 58 -7.02 7.88 1.13
C GLN A 58 -7.53 8.54 2.41
N PHE A 59 -7.79 9.85 2.35
CA PHE A 59 -8.63 10.59 3.27
C PHE A 59 -9.99 10.90 2.62
N THR A 60 -11.05 10.75 3.40
CA THR A 60 -12.41 11.12 3.01
C THR A 60 -13.04 12.00 4.07
N ASN A 61 -13.55 13.15 3.63
CA ASN A 61 -14.40 14.00 4.44
C ASN A 61 -15.83 13.46 4.38
N VAL A 62 -16.29 12.84 5.46
CA VAL A 62 -17.60 12.16 5.49
C VAL A 62 -18.78 13.14 5.44
N ASN A 63 -18.54 14.44 5.65
CA ASN A 63 -19.59 15.46 5.63
C ASN A 63 -19.90 15.93 4.21
N THR A 64 -18.90 15.95 3.33
CA THR A 64 -19.00 16.45 1.95
C THR A 64 -18.78 15.38 0.88
N ASP A 65 -18.33 14.19 1.30
CA ASP A 65 -17.81 13.11 0.44
C ASP A 65 -16.57 13.51 -0.39
N ASP A 66 -15.89 14.62 -0.02
CA ASP A 66 -14.64 15.01 -0.66
C ASP A 66 -13.51 14.03 -0.32
N ILE A 67 -12.71 13.71 -1.33
CA ILE A 67 -11.59 12.79 -1.23
C ILE A 67 -10.30 13.59 -1.38
N ASP A 68 -9.37 13.40 -0.44
CA ASP A 68 -7.99 13.92 -0.51
C ASP A 68 -7.87 15.42 -0.79
N ALA A 69 -8.87 16.22 -0.43
CA ALA A 69 -8.94 17.64 -0.77
C ALA A 69 -9.39 18.53 0.39
N ILE A 70 -10.64 18.41 0.83
CA ILE A 70 -11.27 19.37 1.75
C ILE A 70 -11.45 18.76 3.14
N ILE A 71 -11.07 19.50 4.17
CA ILE A 71 -11.28 19.18 5.58
C ILE A 71 -12.42 20.07 6.10
N THR A 72 -13.39 19.49 6.80
CA THR A 72 -14.42 20.25 7.51
C THR A 72 -14.15 20.18 9.02
N PRO A 73 -13.64 21.26 9.66
CA PRO A 73 -13.43 21.29 11.11
C PRO A 73 -14.72 20.98 11.87
N GLY A 74 -14.62 20.14 12.91
CA GLY A 74 -15.78 19.65 13.67
C GLY A 74 -16.64 18.61 12.96
N GLY A 75 -16.31 18.26 11.70
CA GLY A 75 -16.95 17.19 10.95
C GLY A 75 -16.27 15.84 11.15
N MET A 76 -16.85 14.78 10.57
CA MET A 76 -16.25 13.44 10.56
C MET A 76 -15.24 13.26 9.42
N GLY A 77 -14.06 12.72 9.74
CA GLY A 77 -13.05 12.28 8.78
C GLY A 77 -12.87 10.77 8.81
N GLN A 78 -12.57 10.19 7.65
CA GLN A 78 -12.18 8.79 7.48
C GLN A 78 -10.81 8.71 6.80
N VAL A 79 -9.94 7.83 7.28
CA VAL A 79 -8.68 7.47 6.62
C VAL A 79 -8.66 5.98 6.38
N ARG A 80 -8.35 5.58 5.14
CA ARG A 80 -8.11 4.19 4.76
C ARG A 80 -6.65 3.98 4.39
N GLY A 81 -6.18 2.77 4.65
CA GLY A 81 -4.81 2.40 4.34
C GLY A 81 -4.40 1.11 5.02
N HIS A 82 -3.14 1.04 5.46
CA HIS A 82 -2.58 -0.15 6.09
C HIS A 82 -1.78 0.18 7.35
N ARG A 83 -1.84 -0.74 8.32
CA ARG A 83 -1.13 -0.67 9.60
C ARG A 83 -1.40 0.63 10.37
N LEU A 84 -2.63 1.13 10.26
CA LEU A 84 -3.07 2.39 10.84
C LEU A 84 -3.41 2.31 12.33
N LYS A 85 -3.61 1.10 12.87
CA LYS A 85 -4.04 0.91 14.25
C LYS A 85 -2.99 1.48 15.20
N PHE A 86 -3.42 2.27 16.17
CA PHE A 86 -2.54 2.86 17.18
C PHE A 86 -3.10 2.72 18.59
N ASP A 87 -2.30 2.96 19.62
CA ASP A 87 -2.78 3.05 21.01
C ASP A 87 -3.20 4.49 21.33
N ALA A 88 -4.50 4.71 21.61
CA ALA A 88 -5.01 6.03 21.94
C ALA A 88 -4.54 6.55 23.31
N ALA A 89 -4.16 5.65 24.22
CA ALA A 89 -3.65 6.00 25.54
C ALA A 89 -2.20 6.55 25.48
N ASP A 90 -1.45 6.22 24.43
CA ASP A 90 -0.11 6.76 24.21
C ASP A 90 -0.18 8.12 23.48
N PRO A 91 0.26 9.22 24.11
CA PRO A 91 0.20 10.56 23.49
C PRO A 91 1.14 10.68 22.28
N LYS A 92 2.13 9.80 22.12
CA LYS A 92 3.02 9.79 20.95
C LYS A 92 2.37 9.18 19.71
N GLN A 93 1.24 8.52 19.90
CA GLN A 93 0.49 7.83 18.86
C GLN A 93 -0.84 8.56 18.57
N GLY A 94 -1.35 8.38 17.36
CA GLY A 94 -2.61 8.95 16.93
C GLY A 94 -2.56 9.59 15.56
N ILE A 95 -3.54 10.45 15.30
CA ILE A 95 -3.75 11.13 14.03
C ILE A 95 -3.45 12.61 14.24
N PHE A 96 -2.67 13.19 13.34
CA PHE A 96 -2.14 14.54 13.46
C PHE A 96 -2.35 15.33 12.17
N PHE A 97 -2.88 16.53 12.30
CA PHE A 97 -2.93 17.53 11.24
C PHE A 97 -1.77 18.52 11.42
N ILE A 98 -0.95 18.69 10.39
CA ILE A 98 0.29 19.49 10.47
C ILE A 98 0.23 20.63 9.46
N ASN A 99 0.24 21.87 9.96
CA ASN A 99 0.35 23.12 9.19
C ASN A 99 1.36 24.04 9.90
N GLY A 100 2.62 23.60 9.99
CA GLY A 100 3.66 24.23 10.81
C GLY A 100 3.57 23.90 12.31
N THR A 101 2.36 23.74 12.85
CA THR A 101 2.08 23.20 14.19
C THR A 101 1.32 21.88 14.10
N GLU A 102 1.62 20.95 14.99
CA GLU A 102 0.94 19.65 15.07
C GLU A 102 -0.35 19.75 15.90
N THR A 103 -1.48 19.37 15.31
CA THR A 103 -2.78 19.28 16.01
C THR A 103 -3.22 17.82 16.07
N ARG A 104 -3.28 17.25 17.27
CA ARG A 104 -3.71 15.87 17.49
C ARG A 104 -5.23 15.75 17.48
N VAL A 105 -5.72 14.70 16.85
CA VAL A 105 -7.13 14.30 16.91
C VAL A 105 -7.44 13.65 18.27
N GLU A 106 -8.44 14.17 18.97
CA GLU A 106 -8.81 13.67 20.30
C GLU A 106 -9.91 12.59 20.25
N ILE A 107 -10.90 12.74 19.38
CA ILE A 107 -12.09 11.88 19.35
C ILE A 107 -12.00 10.92 18.17
N VAL A 108 -11.82 9.63 18.47
CA VAL A 108 -11.67 8.56 17.50
C VAL A 108 -12.81 7.57 17.66
N GLY A 109 -13.65 7.45 16.63
CA GLY A 109 -14.80 6.54 16.61
C GLY A 109 -14.44 5.12 16.14
N ARG A 110 -13.49 5.00 15.21
CA ARG A 110 -12.99 3.71 14.72
C ARG A 110 -11.46 3.76 14.62
N ASN A 111 -10.81 2.76 15.20
CA ASN A 111 -9.35 2.62 15.19
C ASN A 111 -8.99 1.17 14.82
N THR A 112 -8.80 0.92 13.52
CA THR A 112 -8.43 -0.39 12.99
C THR A 112 -7.16 -0.31 12.16
N GLY A 113 -6.60 -1.46 11.79
CA GLY A 113 -5.39 -1.51 10.98
C GLY A 113 -5.56 -0.95 9.56
N THR A 114 -6.80 -0.79 9.07
CA THR A 114 -7.08 -0.40 7.69
C THR A 114 -8.04 0.77 7.54
N ASP A 115 -8.69 1.17 8.63
CA ASP A 115 -9.75 2.17 8.63
C ASP A 115 -9.74 2.92 9.97
N LEU A 116 -9.60 4.23 9.89
CA LEU A 116 -9.70 5.17 11.01
C LEU A 116 -10.88 6.11 10.75
N MET A 117 -11.78 6.25 11.71
CA MET A 117 -12.84 7.27 11.68
C MET A 117 -12.74 8.13 12.93
N PHE A 118 -12.79 9.44 12.75
CA PHE A 118 -12.54 10.39 13.83
C PHE A 118 -13.25 11.73 13.60
N LEU A 119 -13.37 12.50 14.67
CA LEU A 119 -13.82 13.89 14.60
C LEU A 119 -12.65 14.79 14.24
N ILE A 120 -12.77 15.56 13.17
CA ILE A 120 -11.78 16.54 12.77
C ILE A 120 -11.76 17.65 13.83
N PRO A 121 -10.61 17.98 14.45
CA PRO A 121 -10.51 19.02 15.47
C PRO A 121 -10.78 20.41 14.88
N SER A 122 -10.86 21.42 15.74
CA SER A 122 -10.88 22.82 15.27
C SER A 122 -9.53 23.13 14.63
N LEU A 123 -9.55 23.49 13.35
CA LEU A 123 -8.37 23.85 12.56
C LEU A 123 -8.59 25.24 11.97
N GLU A 124 -7.52 26.02 11.86
CA GLU A 124 -7.54 27.31 11.17
C GLU A 124 -7.55 27.10 9.65
N VAL A 125 -7.95 28.13 8.91
CA VAL A 125 -7.91 28.07 7.43
C VAL A 125 -6.47 27.92 6.96
N GLY A 126 -6.21 26.90 6.15
CA GLY A 126 -4.85 26.60 5.70
C GLY A 126 -4.68 25.23 5.07
N GLN A 127 -3.43 24.91 4.73
CA GLN A 127 -3.04 23.64 4.14
C GLN A 127 -2.43 22.72 5.19
N TYR A 128 -2.93 21.49 5.25
CA TYR A 128 -2.56 20.51 6.25
C TYR A 128 -2.03 19.24 5.61
N ALA A 129 -0.98 18.72 6.23
CA ALA A 129 -0.55 17.35 6.03
C ALA A 129 -1.18 16.45 7.09
N LEU A 130 -1.71 15.32 6.66
CA LEU A 130 -2.27 14.32 7.56
C LEU A 130 -1.22 13.25 7.86
N GLU A 131 -0.96 13.01 9.13
CA GLU A 131 0.00 12.03 9.61
C GLU A 131 -0.64 11.09 10.63
N VAL A 132 -0.34 9.79 10.53
CA VAL A 132 -0.73 8.78 11.52
C VAL A 132 0.53 8.19 12.13
N ARG A 133 0.63 8.24 13.46
CA ARG A 133 1.72 7.68 14.25
C ARG A 133 1.25 6.41 14.97
N SER A 134 1.96 5.31 14.76
CA SER A 134 1.68 4.02 15.39
C SER A 134 2.95 3.32 15.87
N ALA A 135 2.84 2.51 16.93
CA ALA A 135 3.94 1.73 17.47
C ALA A 135 4.19 0.43 16.71
N PHE A 136 5.45 0.21 16.34
CA PHE A 136 5.98 -1.03 15.77
C PHE A 136 7.02 -1.61 16.73
N GLY A 137 6.56 -2.38 17.71
CA GLY A 137 7.42 -2.82 18.81
C GLY A 137 7.69 -1.66 19.77
N GLN A 138 8.94 -1.22 19.87
CA GLN A 138 9.33 -0.07 20.72
C GLN A 138 9.47 1.25 19.94
N GLU A 139 9.39 1.20 18.62
CA GLU A 139 9.56 2.37 17.76
C GLU A 139 8.20 2.95 17.38
N ILE A 140 8.06 4.27 17.43
CA ILE A 140 6.93 4.97 16.83
C ILE A 140 7.30 5.29 15.39
N ARG A 141 6.44 4.89 14.46
CA ARG A 141 6.59 5.18 13.03
C ARG A 141 5.40 5.99 12.56
N SER A 142 5.65 6.85 11.58
CA SER A 142 4.67 7.79 11.04
C SER A 142 4.41 7.50 9.57
N GLY A 143 3.13 7.40 9.20
CA GLY A 143 2.68 7.43 7.82
C GLY A 143 2.09 8.78 7.51
N ARG A 144 2.35 9.33 6.32
CA ARG A 144 1.80 10.61 5.87
C ARG A 144 0.98 10.41 4.61
N LEU A 145 -0.15 11.11 4.51
CA LEU A 145 -0.93 11.18 3.28
C LEU A 145 -0.15 11.99 2.23
N GLU A 146 -0.08 11.48 1.00
CA GLU A 146 0.60 12.19 -0.09
C GLU A 146 -0.12 13.49 -0.50
N ALA A 147 -1.45 13.49 -0.38
CA ALA A 147 -2.26 14.67 -0.66
C ALA A 147 -2.14 15.74 0.44
N ILE A 148 -2.17 17.00 0.00
CA ILE A 148 -2.29 18.15 0.89
C ILE A 148 -3.75 18.52 1.01
N LEU A 149 -4.23 18.56 2.24
CA LEU A 149 -5.63 18.83 2.55
C LEU A 149 -5.82 20.32 2.88
N THR A 150 -6.98 20.88 2.57
CA THR A 150 -7.29 22.29 2.82
C THR A 150 -8.52 22.42 3.69
N VAL A 151 -8.44 23.31 4.69
CA VAL A 151 -9.57 23.74 5.53
C VAL A 151 -10.26 24.95 4.90
#